data_AF-A0A7C4EDC5-F1
#
_entry.id   AF-A0A7C4EDC5-F1
#
_cell.length_a   1.000
_cell.length_b   1.000
_cell.length_c   1.000
_cell.angle_alpha   90.00
_cell.angle_beta   90.00
_cell.angle_gamma   90.00
#
_symmetry.space_group_name_H-M   'P 1'
#
loop_
_entity.id
_entity.type
_entity.pdbx_description
1 polymer ?
#
loop_
_entity_poly.entity_id
_entity_poly.type
_entity_poly.pdbx_seq_one_letter_code
_entity_poly.pdbx_strand_id
1 'polypeptide(L)'
;MGEFRLELAQAVENLDRHFEQLKAAARQRLGSLYNDADYPPSLAGLFEVSWDFPSVEPPEYLLRLNPQLYQEERRRIAARFDEAVRLAEQAFIAELTKLVEHLVERLGNEADGTRKVFRDSAITNLRDFFERFRSLNVSSSADLDRLVETAQRAVAGVEPQAVRDSDSLRQHVATQLSAVAASLDQMLVDQPRRRILRPVRQEAG
;
A
#
# COMPACT_ATOMS: atom_id res chain seq x y z
N MET A 1 -23.62 1.22 1.28
CA MET A 1 -23.54 0.76 -0.13
C MET A 1 -24.88 0.30 -0.70
N GLY A 2 -25.61 -0.59 -0.03
CA GLY A 2 -27.05 -0.78 -0.32
C GLY A 2 -27.85 0.52 -0.15
N GLU A 3 -27.40 1.38 0.77
CA GLU A 3 -27.91 2.75 0.96
C GLU A 3 -27.87 3.60 -0.31
N PHE A 4 -26.76 3.64 -1.05
CA PHE A 4 -26.70 4.42 -2.30
C PHE A 4 -27.63 3.87 -3.40
N ARG A 5 -27.85 2.55 -3.46
CA ARG A 5 -28.85 1.98 -4.38
C ARG A 5 -30.27 2.34 -3.96
N LEU A 6 -30.53 2.36 -2.65
CA LEU A 6 -31.82 2.72 -2.08
C LEU A 6 -32.11 4.21 -2.27
N GLU A 7 -31.13 5.07 -2.03
CA GLU A 7 -31.19 6.52 -2.30
C GLU A 7 -31.43 6.79 -3.79
N LEU A 8 -30.71 6.09 -4.69
CA LEU A 8 -30.93 6.21 -6.12
C LEU A 8 -32.34 5.76 -6.51
N ALA A 9 -32.81 4.63 -6.00
CA ALA A 9 -34.16 4.14 -6.28
C ALA A 9 -35.23 5.14 -5.82
N GLN A 10 -35.09 5.70 -4.61
CA GLN A 10 -35.98 6.73 -4.09
C GLN A 10 -35.92 8.03 -4.90
N ALA A 11 -34.74 8.44 -5.34
CA ALA A 11 -34.56 9.62 -6.18
C ALA A 11 -35.21 9.44 -7.56
N VAL A 12 -35.06 8.26 -8.17
CA VAL A 12 -35.68 7.90 -9.46
C VAL A 12 -37.19 7.84 -9.33
N GLU A 13 -37.73 7.24 -8.26
CA GLU A 13 -39.17 7.20 -8.01
C GLU A 13 -39.75 8.60 -7.81
N ASN A 14 -39.05 9.46 -7.06
CA ASN A 14 -39.45 10.85 -6.90
C ASN A 14 -39.41 11.62 -8.23
N LEU A 15 -38.38 11.40 -9.05
CA LEU A 15 -38.28 12.02 -10.37
C LEU A 15 -39.40 11.54 -11.31
N ASP A 16 -39.70 10.24 -11.32
CA ASP A 16 -40.76 9.63 -12.13
C ASP A 16 -42.13 10.23 -11.80
N ARG A 17 -42.40 10.44 -10.50
CA ARG A 17 -43.64 11.11 -10.04
C ARG A 17 -43.83 12.51 -10.62
N HIS A 18 -42.74 13.23 -10.88
CA HIS A 18 -42.76 14.57 -11.47
C HIS A 18 -42.47 14.59 -12.98
N PHE A 19 -42.20 13.43 -13.58
CA PHE A 19 -41.75 13.33 -14.96
C PHE A 19 -42.79 13.82 -15.97
N GLU A 20 -44.06 13.51 -15.76
CA GLU A 20 -45.16 14.01 -16.60
C GLU A 20 -45.27 15.55 -16.59
N GLN A 21 -45.01 16.18 -15.45
CA GLN A 21 -45.00 17.64 -15.34
C GLN A 21 -43.81 18.25 -16.10
N LEU A 22 -42.64 17.58 -16.03
CA LEU A 22 -41.45 17.98 -16.80
C LEU A 22 -41.65 17.78 -18.31
N LYS A 23 -42.32 16.70 -18.73
CA LYS A 23 -42.69 16.41 -20.12
C LYS A 23 -43.68 17.46 -20.65
N ALA A 24 -44.68 17.85 -19.86
CA ALA A 24 -45.61 18.93 -20.20
C ALA A 24 -44.92 20.30 -20.31
N ALA A 25 -44.00 20.62 -19.39
CA ALA A 25 -43.20 21.85 -19.46
C ALA A 25 -42.28 21.86 -20.69
N ALA A 26 -41.65 20.72 -21.01
CA ALA A 26 -40.83 20.57 -22.21
C ALA A 26 -41.66 20.76 -23.50
N ARG A 27 -42.89 20.24 -23.53
CA ARG A 27 -43.84 20.44 -24.64
C ARG A 27 -44.16 21.92 -24.87
N GLN A 28 -44.42 22.68 -23.79
CA GLN A 28 -44.66 24.12 -23.89
C GLN A 28 -43.43 24.89 -24.35
N ARG A 29 -42.24 24.52 -23.88
CA ARG A 29 -40.98 25.20 -24.20
C ARG A 29 -40.47 24.92 -25.62
N LEU A 30 -40.57 23.67 -26.07
CA LEU A 30 -40.03 23.22 -27.35
C LEU A 30 -41.01 23.42 -28.52
N GLY A 31 -42.31 23.53 -28.24
CA GLY A 31 -43.32 23.84 -29.26
C GLY A 31 -43.29 22.82 -30.41
N SER A 32 -42.95 23.29 -31.61
CA SER A 32 -42.86 22.45 -32.82
C SER A 32 -41.69 21.47 -32.84
N LEU A 33 -40.68 21.67 -31.97
CA LEU A 33 -39.52 20.78 -31.83
C LEU A 33 -39.77 19.66 -30.81
N TYR A 34 -40.95 19.63 -30.19
CA TYR A 34 -41.30 18.58 -29.24
C TYR A 34 -41.65 17.27 -29.96
N ASN A 35 -40.97 16.19 -29.58
CA ASN A 35 -41.29 14.83 -30.01
C ASN A 35 -41.61 13.97 -28.79
N ASP A 36 -42.77 13.31 -28.78
CA ASP A 36 -43.23 12.48 -27.66
C ASP A 36 -42.38 11.21 -27.50
N ALA A 37 -41.84 10.69 -28.61
CA ALA A 37 -41.03 9.47 -28.64
C ALA A 37 -39.66 9.61 -27.94
N ASP A 38 -39.21 10.85 -27.70
CA ASP A 38 -37.94 11.13 -27.02
C ASP A 38 -38.07 10.98 -25.49
N TYR A 39 -39.28 10.80 -24.97
CA TYR A 39 -39.57 10.71 -23.54
C TYR A 39 -40.19 9.33 -23.21
N PRO A 40 -39.47 8.46 -22.48
CA PRO A 40 -39.99 7.16 -22.09
C PRO A 40 -41.19 7.30 -21.14
N PRO A 41 -42.11 6.32 -21.10
CA PRO A 41 -43.30 6.40 -20.25
C PRO A 41 -43.01 6.30 -18.74
N SER A 42 -41.83 5.81 -18.37
CA SER A 42 -41.33 5.81 -16.98
C SER A 42 -39.80 5.80 -16.98
N LEU A 43 -39.23 6.37 -15.93
CA LEU A 43 -37.81 6.37 -15.62
C LEU A 43 -37.38 5.17 -14.76
N ALA A 44 -38.33 4.34 -14.33
CA ALA A 44 -38.06 3.15 -13.56
C ALA A 44 -37.13 2.18 -14.33
N GLY A 45 -36.01 1.83 -13.72
CA GLY A 45 -35.02 0.91 -14.30
C GLY A 45 -34.10 1.52 -15.36
N LEU A 46 -34.21 2.83 -15.66
CA LEU A 46 -33.29 3.51 -16.58
C LEU A 46 -32.00 4.00 -15.90
N PHE A 47 -31.97 3.98 -14.57
CA PHE A 47 -30.85 4.44 -13.76
C PHE A 47 -30.32 3.28 -12.92
N GLU A 48 -29.03 2.98 -13.08
CA GLU A 48 -28.34 1.96 -12.31
C GLU A 48 -26.96 2.49 -11.91
N VAL A 49 -26.53 2.12 -10.70
CA VAL A 49 -25.16 2.33 -10.23
C VAL A 49 -24.59 0.97 -9.88
N SER A 50 -23.65 0.51 -10.71
CA SER A 50 -22.88 -0.72 -10.49
C SER A 50 -21.47 -0.37 -10.02
N TRP A 51 -20.96 -1.16 -9.08
CA TRP A 51 -19.58 -1.09 -8.63
C TRP A 51 -19.06 -2.52 -8.65
N ASP A 52 -17.99 -2.74 -9.40
CA ASP A 52 -17.30 -4.02 -9.46
C ASP A 52 -15.87 -3.81 -8.98
N PHE A 53 -15.38 -4.72 -8.14
CA PHE A 53 -13.95 -4.80 -7.86
C PHE A 53 -13.37 -5.64 -8.99
N PRO A 54 -12.24 -5.26 -9.61
CA PRO A 54 -11.66 -6.08 -10.67
C PRO A 54 -11.43 -7.48 -10.10
N SER A 55 -12.23 -8.45 -10.56
CA SER A 55 -12.11 -9.84 -10.17
C SER A 55 -10.68 -10.27 -10.45
N VAL A 56 -9.96 -10.62 -9.39
CA VAL A 56 -8.60 -11.19 -9.47
C VAL A 56 -8.67 -12.63 -9.99
N GLU A 57 -9.88 -13.17 -10.18
CA GLU A 57 -10.12 -14.50 -10.74
C GLU A 57 -10.61 -14.38 -12.19
N PRO A 58 -9.93 -15.05 -13.15
CA PRO A 58 -10.37 -15.02 -14.54
C PRO A 58 -11.65 -15.84 -14.73
N PRO A 59 -12.50 -15.42 -15.67
CA PRO A 59 -13.73 -16.12 -16.03
C PRO A 59 -13.51 -17.62 -16.33
N GLU A 60 -14.38 -18.50 -15.81
CA GLU A 60 -14.31 -19.96 -15.98
C GLU A 60 -14.19 -20.42 -17.44
N TYR A 61 -14.71 -19.65 -18.40
CA TYR A 61 -14.63 -20.02 -19.81
C TYR A 61 -13.19 -19.89 -20.37
N LEU A 62 -12.33 -19.05 -19.78
CA LEU A 62 -10.91 -18.95 -20.13
C LEU A 62 -10.11 -20.18 -19.66
N LEU A 63 -10.55 -20.83 -18.57
CA LEU A 63 -10.00 -22.11 -18.13
C LEU A 63 -10.24 -23.23 -19.16
N ARG A 64 -11.34 -23.15 -19.91
CA ARG A 64 -11.76 -24.17 -20.88
C ARG A 64 -11.19 -23.95 -22.28
N LEU A 65 -10.93 -22.70 -22.68
CA LEU A 65 -10.44 -22.35 -24.01
C LEU A 65 -8.93 -22.54 -24.17
N ASN A 66 -8.13 -22.20 -23.15
CA ASN A 66 -6.69 -22.42 -23.20
C ASN A 66 -6.10 -22.59 -21.77
N PRO A 67 -6.16 -23.81 -21.22
CA PRO A 67 -5.63 -24.11 -19.88
C PRO A 67 -4.14 -23.80 -19.74
N GLN A 68 -3.37 -23.93 -20.83
CA GLN A 68 -1.94 -23.66 -20.84
C GLN A 68 -1.66 -22.16 -20.71
N LEU A 69 -2.34 -21.31 -21.50
CA LEU A 69 -2.21 -19.86 -21.43
C LEU A 69 -2.61 -19.31 -20.06
N TYR A 70 -3.66 -19.86 -19.45
CA TYR A 70 -4.05 -19.48 -18.09
C TYR A 70 -2.98 -19.82 -17.04
N GLN A 71 -2.38 -21.03 -17.12
CA GLN A 71 -1.30 -21.41 -16.22
C GLN A 71 -0.04 -20.56 -16.44
N GLU A 72 0.26 -20.20 -17.68
CA GLU A 72 1.37 -19.32 -18.04
C GLU A 72 1.18 -17.90 -17.50
N GLU A 73 0.01 -17.30 -17.69
CA GLU A 73 -0.30 -15.97 -17.16
C GLU A 73 -0.35 -15.96 -15.62
N ARG A 74 -0.86 -17.02 -14.97
CA ARG A 74 -0.77 -17.17 -13.51
C ARG A 74 0.68 -17.21 -13.03
N ARG A 75 1.54 -18.00 -13.67
CA ARG A 75 2.97 -18.06 -13.33
C ARG A 75 3.64 -16.70 -13.52
N ARG A 76 3.29 -15.99 -14.60
CA ARG A 76 3.82 -14.67 -14.90
C ARG A 76 3.41 -13.63 -13.85
N ILE A 77 2.12 -13.61 -13.49
CA ILE A 77 1.59 -12.71 -12.46
C ILE A 77 2.20 -13.05 -11.10
N ALA A 78 2.24 -14.33 -10.72
CA ALA A 78 2.88 -14.77 -9.48
C ALA A 78 4.35 -14.34 -9.40
N ALA A 79 5.14 -14.58 -10.46
CA ALA A 79 6.54 -14.14 -10.51
C ALA A 79 6.71 -12.62 -10.40
N ARG A 80 5.77 -11.84 -10.97
CA ARG A 80 5.77 -10.37 -10.85
C ARG A 80 5.39 -9.91 -9.44
N PHE A 81 4.46 -10.60 -8.78
CA PHE A 81 4.13 -10.35 -7.38
C PHE A 81 5.30 -10.69 -6.47
N ASP A 82 5.95 -11.83 -6.65
CA ASP A 82 7.15 -12.22 -5.90
C ASP A 82 8.26 -11.18 -6.07
N GLU A 83 8.45 -10.66 -7.29
CA GLU A 83 9.40 -9.57 -7.54
C GLU A 83 9.00 -8.27 -6.81
N ALA A 84 7.72 -7.92 -6.82
CA ALA A 84 7.21 -6.72 -6.13
C ALA A 84 7.39 -6.84 -4.60
N VAL A 85 7.11 -8.00 -4.02
CA VAL A 85 7.34 -8.29 -2.58
C VAL A 85 8.83 -8.13 -2.25
N ARG A 86 9.71 -8.72 -3.06
CA ARG A 86 11.16 -8.59 -2.86
C ARG A 86 11.65 -7.13 -2.96
N LEU A 87 11.11 -6.35 -3.89
CA LEU A 87 11.44 -4.92 -4.02
C LEU A 87 10.97 -4.11 -2.81
N ALA A 88 9.79 -4.43 -2.28
CA ALA A 88 9.28 -3.81 -1.06
C ALA A 88 10.18 -4.14 0.15
N GLU A 89 10.53 -5.42 0.36
CA GLU A 89 11.48 -5.86 1.40
C GLU A 89 12.81 -5.11 1.30
N GLN A 90 13.39 -5.01 0.10
CA GLN A 90 14.63 -4.28 -0.12
C GLN A 90 14.54 -2.82 0.29
N ALA A 91 13.44 -2.16 -0.05
CA ALA A 91 13.20 -0.78 0.35
C ALA A 91 13.08 -0.65 1.87
N PHE A 92 12.40 -1.59 2.54
CA PHE A 92 12.26 -1.61 4.00
C PHE A 92 13.59 -1.84 4.70
N ILE A 93 14.37 -2.83 4.28
CA ILE A 93 15.68 -3.09 4.87
C ILE A 93 16.56 -1.85 4.73
N ALA A 94 16.60 -1.24 3.54
CA ALA A 94 17.38 -0.02 3.32
C ALA A 94 16.90 1.18 4.14
N GLU A 95 15.59 1.34 4.35
CA GLU A 95 15.04 2.39 5.21
C GLU A 95 15.36 2.13 6.68
N LEU A 96 15.21 0.88 7.16
CA LEU A 96 15.53 0.49 8.53
C LEU A 96 17.02 0.69 8.83
N THR A 97 17.91 0.26 7.93
CA THR A 97 19.36 0.48 8.06
C THR A 97 19.64 1.97 8.26
N LYS A 98 19.11 2.85 7.39
CA LYS A 98 19.33 4.30 7.52
C LYS A 98 18.81 4.87 8.84
N LEU A 99 17.64 4.43 9.30
CA LEU A 99 17.07 4.91 10.56
C LEU A 99 17.91 4.46 11.76
N VAL A 100 18.36 3.20 11.77
CA VAL A 100 19.19 2.64 12.84
C VAL A 100 20.58 3.28 12.82
N GLU A 101 21.23 3.40 11.67
CA GLU A 101 22.51 4.10 11.51
C GLU A 101 22.43 5.53 12.00
N HIS A 102 21.40 6.28 11.58
CA HIS A 102 21.20 7.65 12.03
C HIS A 102 21.01 7.71 13.55
N LEU A 103 20.25 6.78 14.14
CA LEU A 103 20.04 6.74 15.58
C LEU A 103 21.34 6.44 16.33
N VAL A 104 22.12 5.44 15.89
CA VAL A 104 23.46 5.13 16.43
C VAL A 104 24.38 6.34 16.31
N GLU A 105 24.37 7.02 15.17
CA GLU A 105 25.16 8.23 14.91
C GLU A 105 24.82 9.34 15.89
N ARG A 106 23.53 9.53 16.23
CA ARG A 106 23.06 10.52 17.21
C ARG A 106 23.31 10.13 18.66
N LEU A 107 23.44 8.83 18.95
CA LEU A 107 23.76 8.32 20.28
C LEU A 107 25.28 8.36 20.56
N GLY A 108 26.11 8.49 19.53
CA GLY A 108 27.56 8.65 19.67
C GLY A 108 28.01 10.01 20.19
N ASN A 109 29.33 10.15 20.32
CA ASN A 109 29.99 11.39 20.68
C ASN A 109 30.61 12.06 19.43
N GLU A 110 30.84 13.36 19.51
CA GLU A 110 31.61 14.13 18.54
C GLU A 110 33.12 13.86 18.70
N ALA A 111 33.91 14.30 17.71
CA ALA A 111 35.35 14.10 17.68
C ALA A 111 36.09 14.81 18.85
N ASP A 112 35.46 15.83 19.43
CA ASP A 112 35.94 16.56 20.60
C ASP A 112 35.53 15.92 21.94
N GLY A 113 34.82 14.79 21.91
CA GLY A 113 34.33 14.07 23.07
C GLY A 113 32.99 14.59 23.62
N THR A 114 32.39 15.61 23.01
CA THR A 114 31.08 16.12 23.42
C THR A 114 29.93 15.27 22.87
N ARG A 115 28.75 15.35 23.51
CA ARG A 115 27.59 14.56 23.11
C ARG A 115 26.94 15.14 21.86
N LYS A 116 26.73 14.32 20.83
CA LYS A 116 25.91 14.72 19.68
C LYS A 116 24.47 15.04 20.11
N VAL A 117 23.85 16.01 19.42
CA VAL A 117 22.48 16.43 19.72
C VAL A 117 21.48 15.31 19.40
N PHE A 118 20.83 14.81 20.44
CA PHE A 118 19.79 13.78 20.36
C PHE A 118 18.39 14.41 20.44
N ARG A 119 17.60 14.25 19.36
CA ARG A 119 16.22 14.78 19.24
C ARG A 119 15.19 13.68 19.42
N ASP A 120 14.03 14.03 19.97
CA ASP A 120 12.91 13.09 20.19
C ASP A 120 12.46 12.42 18.90
N SER A 121 12.52 13.17 17.80
CA SER A 121 12.17 12.70 16.45
C SER A 121 12.93 11.45 16.03
N ALA A 122 14.14 11.19 16.56
CA ALA A 122 14.90 10.00 16.20
C ALA A 122 14.23 8.70 16.73
N ILE A 123 13.64 8.74 17.93
CA ILE A 123 12.87 7.61 18.48
C ILE A 123 11.49 7.55 17.82
N THR A 124 10.81 8.69 17.65
CA THR A 124 9.47 8.73 17.04
C THR A 124 9.50 8.20 15.61
N ASN A 125 10.44 8.64 14.77
CA ASN A 125 10.56 8.16 13.39
C ASN A 125 10.77 6.64 13.30
N LEU A 126 11.53 6.07 14.24
CA LEU A 126 11.76 4.63 14.29
C LEU A 126 10.50 3.87 14.75
N ARG A 127 9.74 4.41 15.71
CA ARG A 127 8.44 3.86 16.12
C ARG A 127 7.43 3.90 14.97
N ASP A 128 7.32 5.03 14.27
CA ASP A 128 6.45 5.19 13.11
C ASP A 128 6.82 4.23 11.98
N PHE A 129 8.12 3.96 11.79
CA PHE A 129 8.58 2.93 10.86
C PHE A 129 8.06 1.54 11.24
N PHE A 130 8.13 1.15 12.51
CA PHE A 130 7.64 -0.16 12.97
C PHE A 130 6.12 -0.32 12.84
N GLU A 131 5.35 0.75 13.00
CA GLU A 131 3.91 0.73 12.75
C GLU A 131 3.60 0.53 11.27
N ARG A 132 4.30 1.25 10.38
CA ARG A 132 4.19 1.07 8.93
C ARG A 132 4.61 -0.34 8.50
N PHE A 133 5.70 -0.87 9.03
CA PHE A 133 6.17 -2.21 8.71
C PHE A 133 5.10 -3.28 9.03
N ARG A 134 4.44 -3.17 10.18
CA ARG A 134 3.35 -4.09 10.58
C ARG A 134 2.11 -3.95 9.72
N SER A 135 1.70 -2.73 9.35
CA SER A 135 0.47 -2.54 8.57
C SER A 135 0.57 -3.11 7.15
N LEU A 136 1.78 -3.22 6.61
CA LEU A 136 2.04 -3.79 5.29
C LEU A 136 2.19 -5.32 5.29
N ASN A 137 2.12 -6.01 6.43
CA ASN A 137 2.28 -7.48 6.57
C ASN A 137 3.47 -8.05 5.76
N VAL A 138 4.59 -7.32 5.71
CA VAL A 138 5.79 -7.73 4.96
C VAL A 138 6.63 -8.68 5.82
N SER A 139 6.07 -9.83 6.19
CA SER A 139 6.72 -10.86 7.03
C SER A 139 7.11 -12.09 6.20
N SER A 140 7.70 -11.87 5.04
CA SER A 140 8.15 -12.92 4.12
C SER A 140 9.48 -13.56 4.55
N SER A 141 10.18 -12.97 5.52
CA SER A 141 11.43 -13.50 6.08
C SER A 141 11.43 -13.48 7.60
N ALA A 142 11.53 -14.67 8.21
CA ALA A 142 11.69 -14.84 9.65
C ALA A 142 12.98 -14.19 10.19
N ASP A 143 13.97 -13.91 9.34
CA ASP A 143 15.20 -13.22 9.74
C ASP A 143 14.94 -11.71 9.91
N LEU A 144 14.21 -11.11 8.96
CA LEU A 144 13.84 -9.70 9.03
C LEU A 144 12.96 -9.41 10.24
N ASP A 145 11.97 -10.28 10.49
CA ASP A 145 11.08 -10.16 11.65
C ASP A 145 11.87 -10.18 12.97
N ARG A 146 12.85 -11.09 13.10
CA ARG A 146 13.72 -11.17 14.28
C ARG A 146 14.55 -9.90 14.49
N LEU A 147 15.07 -9.31 13.42
CA LEU A 147 15.84 -8.07 13.51
C LEU A 147 14.95 -6.88 13.87
N VAL A 148 13.77 -6.78 13.28
CA VAL A 148 12.77 -5.75 13.60
C VAL A 148 12.34 -5.86 15.07
N GLU A 149 12.05 -7.06 15.56
CA GLU A 149 11.73 -7.27 16.97
C GLU A 149 12.89 -6.89 17.90
N THR A 150 14.12 -7.21 17.53
CA THR A 150 15.31 -6.86 18.32
C THR A 150 15.48 -5.35 18.39
N ALA A 151 15.31 -4.65 17.26
CA ALA A 151 15.34 -3.19 17.19
C ALA A 151 14.22 -2.55 18.02
N GLN A 152 13.00 -3.09 17.93
CA GLN A 152 11.85 -2.65 18.72
C GLN A 152 12.12 -2.78 20.22
N ARG A 153 12.62 -3.93 20.66
CA ARG A 153 12.95 -4.17 22.08
C ARG A 153 14.02 -3.22 22.58
N ALA A 154 15.00 -2.86 21.75
CA ALA A 154 16.06 -1.92 22.13
C ALA A 154 15.54 -0.49 22.40
N VAL A 155 14.41 -0.10 21.79
CA VAL A 155 13.80 1.23 21.96
C VAL A 155 12.46 1.21 22.71
N ALA A 156 12.00 0.03 23.10
CA ALA A 156 10.76 -0.16 23.84
C ALA A 156 10.90 0.39 25.26
N GLY A 157 9.95 1.23 25.67
CA GLY A 157 10.00 1.88 26.98
C GLY A 157 11.11 2.92 27.16
N VAL A 158 11.89 3.19 26.12
CA VAL A 158 12.91 4.23 26.13
C VAL A 158 12.24 5.59 25.92
N GLU A 159 12.27 6.43 26.95
CA GLU A 159 11.86 7.83 26.87
C GLU A 159 13.03 8.68 26.31
N PRO A 160 12.81 9.55 25.31
CA PRO A 160 13.88 10.37 24.74
C PRO A 160 14.64 11.20 25.77
N GLN A 161 13.93 11.70 26.79
CA GLN A 161 14.55 12.48 27.85
C GLN A 161 15.47 11.62 28.73
N ALA A 162 15.08 10.38 29.04
CA ALA A 162 15.93 9.46 29.80
C ALA A 162 17.25 9.15 29.08
N VAL A 163 17.23 9.10 27.74
CA VAL A 163 18.45 8.92 26.91
C VAL A 163 19.37 10.13 26.98
N ARG A 164 18.82 11.35 27.11
CA ARG A 164 19.63 12.57 27.30
C ARG A 164 20.28 12.62 28.67
N ASP A 165 19.56 12.16 29.68
CA ASP A 165 19.95 12.27 31.09
C ASP A 165 20.92 11.15 31.53
N SER A 166 20.91 10.00 30.85
CA SER A 166 21.69 8.81 31.22
C SER A 166 22.65 8.35 30.13
N ASP A 167 23.96 8.51 30.36
CA ASP A 167 25.00 7.98 29.47
C ASP A 167 25.01 6.45 29.39
N SER A 168 24.71 5.77 30.50
CA SER A 168 24.65 4.30 30.52
C SER A 168 23.51 3.79 29.63
N LEU A 169 22.34 4.45 29.67
CA LEU A 169 21.22 4.08 28.81
C LEU A 169 21.55 4.38 27.34
N ARG A 170 22.16 5.55 27.08
CA ARG A 170 22.58 5.94 25.74
C ARG A 170 23.54 4.93 25.12
N GLN A 171 24.57 4.52 25.87
CA GLN A 171 25.55 3.53 25.42
C GLN A 171 24.91 2.15 25.22
N HIS A 172 23.99 1.75 26.11
CA HIS A 172 23.27 0.47 25.99
C HIS A 172 22.44 0.41 24.70
N VAL A 173 21.62 1.44 24.45
CA VAL A 173 20.78 1.52 23.24
C VAL A 173 21.65 1.59 21.99
N ALA A 174 22.73 2.39 22.00
CA ALA A 174 23.67 2.45 20.89
C ALA A 174 24.27 1.08 20.56
N THR A 175 24.72 0.33 21.58
CA THR A 175 25.32 -1.00 21.39
C THR A 175 24.34 -1.98 20.77
N GLN A 176 23.10 -2.02 21.26
CA GLN A 176 22.08 -2.93 20.72
C GLN A 176 21.73 -2.59 19.27
N LEU A 177 21.56 -1.30 18.97
CA LEU A 177 21.23 -0.85 17.61
C LEU A 177 22.38 -1.02 16.63
N SER A 178 23.63 -0.86 17.06
CA SER A 178 24.80 -1.17 16.21
C SER A 178 24.86 -2.64 15.82
N ALA A 179 24.51 -3.56 16.72
CA ALA A 179 24.45 -4.99 16.41
C ALA A 179 23.34 -5.30 15.38
N VAL A 180 22.18 -4.64 15.48
CA VAL A 180 21.11 -4.73 14.50
C VAL A 180 21.55 -4.19 13.14
N ALA A 181 22.18 -3.00 13.11
CA ALA A 181 22.68 -2.38 11.87
C ALA A 181 23.65 -3.32 11.12
N ALA A 182 24.62 -3.89 11.82
CA ALA A 182 25.58 -4.82 11.22
C ALA A 182 24.91 -6.07 10.61
N SER A 183 23.85 -6.57 11.25
CA SER A 183 23.09 -7.71 10.76
C SER A 183 22.25 -7.35 9.53
N LEU A 184 21.66 -6.14 9.51
CA LEU A 184 20.92 -5.62 8.34
C LEU A 184 21.84 -5.38 7.14
N ASP A 185 23.04 -4.86 7.36
CA ASP A 185 24.04 -4.68 6.31
C ASP A 185 24.46 -6.00 5.67
N GLN A 186 24.64 -7.04 6.48
CA GLN A 186 24.93 -8.38 5.96
C GLN A 186 23.79 -8.91 5.08
N MET A 187 22.54 -8.73 5.50
CA MET A 187 21.36 -9.11 4.69
C MET A 187 21.28 -8.34 3.36
N LEU A 188 21.68 -7.07 3.33
CA LEU A 188 21.75 -6.28 2.09
C LEU A 188 22.86 -6.74 1.15
N VAL A 189 23.99 -7.23 1.69
CA VAL A 189 25.14 -7.72 0.91
C VAL A 189 24.85 -9.09 0.30
N ASP A 190 24.22 -10.00 1.04
CA ASP A 190 23.96 -11.38 0.60
C ASP A 190 22.80 -11.48 -0.41
N GLN A 191 22.03 -10.42 -0.63
CA GLN A 191 20.92 -10.45 -1.58
C GLN A 191 21.41 -10.34 -3.04
N PRO A 192 21.07 -11.29 -3.93
CA PRO A 192 21.53 -11.27 -5.31
C PRO A 192 21.02 -10.02 -6.04
N ARG A 193 21.96 -9.15 -6.46
CA ARG A 193 21.68 -7.94 -7.24
C ARG A 193 21.00 -8.32 -8.56
N ARG A 194 19.79 -7.79 -8.77
CA ARG A 194 18.90 -7.87 -9.95
C ARG A 194 19.41 -8.74 -11.13
N ARG A 195 18.77 -9.88 -11.35
CA ARG A 195 18.83 -10.60 -12.63
C ARG A 195 17.91 -9.91 -13.63
N ILE A 196 18.47 -9.15 -14.57
CA ILE A 196 17.70 -8.49 -15.64
C ILE A 196 17.18 -9.59 -16.58
N LEU A 197 15.89 -9.91 -16.50
CA LEU A 197 15.21 -10.75 -17.49
C LEU A 197 14.87 -9.88 -18.69
N ARG A 198 15.70 -9.97 -19.74
CA ARG A 198 15.43 -9.32 -21.02
C ARG A 198 14.29 -10.09 -21.71
N PRO A 199 13.14 -9.47 -22.00
CA PRO A 199 12.09 -10.15 -22.75
C PRO A 199 12.62 -10.42 -24.17
N VAL A 200 12.70 -11.70 -24.54
CA VAL A 200 12.97 -12.12 -25.92
C VAL A 200 11.70 -11.81 -26.71
N ARG A 201 11.79 -10.87 -27.65
CA ARG A 201 10.72 -10.56 -28.59
C ARG A 201 10.59 -11.77 -29.52
N GLN A 202 9.54 -12.56 -29.36
CA GLN A 202 9.20 -13.59 -30.35
C GLN A 202 8.67 -12.87 -31.60
N GLU A 203 9.47 -12.85 -32.66
CA GLU A 203 9.04 -12.43 -33.99
C GLU A 203 8.12 -13.53 -34.54
N ALA A 204 6.86 -13.16 -34.79
CA ALA A 204 5.89 -14.01 -35.46
C ALA A 204 6.29 -14.12 -36.94
N GLY A 205 6.39 -15.36 -37.42
CA GLY A 205 6.51 -15.70 -38.84
C GLY A 205 5.17 -15.67 -39.57
#